data_AF-A0A2H3AVB4-F1
#
_entry.id   AF-A0A2H3AVB4-F1
#
_cell.length_a   1.000
_cell.length_b   1.000
_cell.length_c   1.000
_cell.angle_alpha   90.00
_cell.angle_beta   90.00
_cell.angle_gamma   90.00
#
_symmetry.space_group_name_H-M   'P 1'
#
loop_
_entity.id
_entity.type
_entity.pdbx_description
1 polymer ?
#
loop_
_entity_poly.entity_id
_entity_poly.type
_entity_poly.pdbx_seq_one_letter_code
_entity_poly.pdbx_strand_id
1 'polypeptide(L)'
;YLDEIIRHEGRGDHRDTNSCPDCVARGRNEDDCFLEDLVCVRCCIWRHRQHPLHQIERWTGTFFKCTTLRDIGLRIQLNHSSMFCRNPIAGHQEFVVLYSNGIHKVAVDYCGCEQQSTFH
;
A
#
# COMPACT_ATOMS: atom_id res chain seq x y z
N TYR A 1 -17.82 -28.28 6.53
CA TYR A 1 -18.30 -26.97 6.02
C TYR A 1 -17.42 -25.83 6.52
N LEU A 2 -17.00 -25.81 7.79
CA LEU A 2 -16.01 -24.84 8.29
C LEU A 2 -14.58 -25.10 7.79
N ASP A 3 -14.20 -26.35 7.50
CA ASP A 3 -12.84 -26.68 7.06
C ASP A 3 -12.47 -26.18 5.65
N GLU A 4 -13.45 -25.89 4.80
CA GLU A 4 -13.22 -25.43 3.42
C GLU A 4 -12.93 -23.92 3.37
N ILE A 5 -13.42 -23.15 4.35
CA ILE A 5 -13.17 -21.70 4.49
C ILE A 5 -11.74 -21.47 4.99
N ILE A 6 -11.26 -22.30 5.92
CA ILE A 6 -9.89 -22.22 6.48
C ILE A 6 -8.83 -22.53 5.42
N ARG A 7 -9.16 -23.30 4.37
CA ARG A 7 -8.20 -23.63 3.29
C ARG A 7 -7.73 -22.39 2.53
N HIS A 8 -8.57 -21.35 2.45
CA HIS A 8 -8.23 -20.08 1.80
C HIS A 8 -7.58 -19.05 2.74
N GLU A 9 -7.58 -19.29 4.05
CA GLU A 9 -6.99 -18.40 5.07
C GLU A 9 -5.51 -18.72 5.33
N GLY A 10 -4.79 -19.25 4.35
CA GLY A 10 -3.37 -19.56 4.46
C GLY A 10 -2.56 -18.94 3.33
N ARG A 11 -1.23 -18.81 3.49
CA ARG A 11 -0.32 -18.34 2.43
C ARG A 11 -0.27 -19.23 1.16
N GLY A 12 -1.07 -20.30 1.09
CA GLY A 12 -1.10 -21.23 -0.05
C GLY A 12 0.28 -21.81 -0.35
N ASP A 13 0.68 -21.78 -1.62
CA ASP A 13 1.99 -22.24 -2.11
C ASP A 13 3.15 -21.29 -1.73
N HIS A 14 2.87 -20.14 -1.13
CA HIS A 14 3.87 -19.14 -0.72
C HIS A 14 4.32 -19.31 0.74
N ARG A 15 4.13 -20.51 1.30
CA ARG A 15 4.56 -20.83 2.68
C ARG A 15 6.08 -20.77 2.84
N ASP A 16 6.81 -21.20 1.82
CA ASP A 16 8.27 -21.33 1.85
C ASP A 16 8.98 -20.24 1.04
N THR A 17 8.23 -19.30 0.45
CA THR A 17 8.81 -18.21 -0.33
C THR A 17 9.34 -17.12 0.61
N ASN A 18 10.65 -17.13 0.81
CA ASN A 18 11.35 -16.13 1.60
C ASN A 18 11.74 -14.88 0.79
N SER A 19 11.41 -14.88 -0.50
CA SER A 19 11.71 -13.81 -1.46
C SER A 19 10.46 -13.06 -1.87
N CYS A 20 10.56 -11.74 -2.02
CA CYS A 20 9.46 -10.97 -2.57
C CYS A 20 9.43 -11.17 -4.10
N PRO A 21 8.35 -11.73 -4.70
CA PRO A 21 8.30 -11.97 -6.14
C PRO A 21 8.45 -10.68 -6.95
N ASP A 22 7.97 -9.57 -6.40
CA ASP A 22 8.09 -8.23 -6.99
C ASP A 22 9.49 -7.62 -6.90
N CYS A 23 10.30 -8.01 -5.91
CA CYS A 23 11.69 -7.59 -5.82
C CYS A 23 12.55 -8.41 -6.78
N VAL A 24 12.33 -9.73 -6.80
CA VAL A 24 12.98 -10.66 -7.73
C VAL A 24 12.72 -10.23 -9.17
N ALA A 25 11.46 -9.98 -9.53
CA ALA A 25 11.09 -9.54 -10.89
C ALA A 25 11.73 -8.18 -11.29
N ARG A 26 12.11 -7.35 -10.31
CA ARG A 26 12.77 -6.04 -10.55
C ARG A 26 14.29 -6.10 -10.41
N GLY A 27 14.87 -7.26 -10.12
CA GLY A 27 16.31 -7.40 -9.86
C GLY A 27 16.79 -6.57 -8.67
N ARG A 28 15.94 -6.34 -7.66
CA ARG A 28 16.33 -5.64 -6.43
C ARG A 28 16.62 -6.65 -5.33
N ASN A 29 17.69 -6.41 -4.58
CA ASN A 29 18.05 -7.22 -3.43
C ASN A 29 16.97 -7.16 -2.35
N GLU A 30 16.75 -8.31 -1.73
CA GLU A 30 15.72 -8.58 -0.73
C GLU A 30 16.11 -8.07 0.66
N ASP A 31 17.33 -7.55 0.84
CA ASP A 31 17.91 -7.23 2.15
C ASP A 31 17.10 -6.20 2.97
N ASP A 32 16.31 -5.36 2.31
CA ASP A 32 15.40 -4.38 2.94
C ASP A 32 13.94 -4.87 3.08
N CYS A 33 13.64 -6.10 2.67
CA CYS A 33 12.28 -6.62 2.64
C CYS A 33 11.96 -7.36 3.94
N PHE A 34 11.27 -6.68 4.86
CA PHE A 34 10.60 -7.33 5.98
C PHE A 34 9.38 -8.13 5.46
N LEU A 35 9.60 -9.40 5.13
CA LEU A 35 8.61 -10.28 4.51
C LEU A 35 7.75 -11.01 5.55
N GLU A 36 6.72 -10.29 6.02
CA GLU A 36 5.63 -10.87 6.82
C GLU A 36 4.38 -11.16 5.99
N ASP A 37 4.43 -10.94 4.68
CA ASP A 37 3.30 -10.98 3.74
C ASP A 37 3.69 -11.64 2.40
N LEU A 38 2.71 -11.89 1.52
CA LEU A 38 2.91 -12.42 0.16
C LEU A 38 3.85 -11.56 -0.71
N VAL A 39 3.89 -10.26 -0.43
CA VAL A 39 4.82 -9.29 -1.00
C VAL A 39 5.30 -8.39 0.14
N CYS A 40 6.51 -7.86 0.06
CA CYS A 40 6.97 -6.93 1.08
C CYS A 40 6.11 -5.65 1.08
N VAL A 41 6.04 -4.97 2.23
CA VAL A 41 5.29 -3.72 2.40
C VAL A 41 5.60 -2.71 1.30
N ARG A 42 6.88 -2.54 0.95
CA ARG A 42 7.33 -1.62 -0.11
C ARG A 42 6.70 -1.94 -1.47
N CYS A 43 6.67 -3.21 -1.86
CA CYS A 43 6.07 -3.64 -3.12
C CYS A 43 4.54 -3.58 -3.06
N CYS A 44 3.93 -3.84 -1.90
CA CYS A 44 2.51 -3.62 -1.69
C CYS A 44 2.12 -2.16 -1.92
N ILE A 45 2.82 -1.21 -1.27
CA ILE A 45 2.63 0.24 -1.45
C ILE A 45 2.76 0.59 -2.94
N TRP A 46 3.81 0.11 -3.60
CA TRP A 46 4.06 0.43 -5.00
C TRP A 46 2.93 -0.03 -5.93
N ARG A 47 2.44 -1.28 -5.77
CA ARG A 47 1.31 -1.81 -6.55
C ARG A 47 0.06 -0.96 -6.36
N HIS A 48 -0.16 -0.46 -5.15
CA HIS A 48 -1.37 0.27 -4.79
C HIS A 48 -1.28 1.79 -4.96
N ARG A 49 -0.15 2.34 -5.44
CA ARG A 49 -0.04 3.78 -5.72
C ARG A 49 -1.10 4.29 -6.71
N GLN A 50 -1.46 3.46 -7.69
CA GLN A 50 -2.50 3.79 -8.68
C GLN A 50 -3.90 3.32 -8.26
N HIS A 51 -3.99 2.53 -7.19
CA HIS A 51 -5.23 1.98 -6.66
C HIS A 51 -5.29 2.17 -5.13
N PRO A 52 -5.31 3.43 -4.64
CA PRO A 52 -5.21 3.72 -3.22
C PRO A 52 -6.47 3.37 -2.40
N LEU A 53 -7.53 2.91 -3.08
CA LEU A 53 -8.82 2.52 -2.50
C LEU A 53 -9.04 1.00 -2.53
N HIS A 54 -8.00 0.21 -2.77
CA HIS A 54 -8.10 -1.24 -2.62
C HIS A 54 -8.06 -1.62 -1.14
N GLN A 55 -8.91 -2.59 -0.79
CA GLN A 55 -8.82 -3.28 0.49
C GLN A 55 -7.68 -4.29 0.40
N ILE A 56 -6.83 -4.31 1.43
CA ILE A 56 -5.69 -5.23 1.51
C ILE A 56 -5.74 -5.98 2.83
N GLU A 57 -5.05 -7.11 2.85
CA GLU A 57 -4.93 -7.96 4.04
C GLU A 57 -3.45 -8.20 4.33
N ARG A 58 -3.12 -8.25 5.61
CA ARG A 58 -1.80 -8.59 6.13
C ARG A 58 -1.85 -9.96 6.75
N TRP A 59 -0.87 -10.81 6.44
CA TRP A 59 -0.68 -12.07 7.12
C TRP A 59 -0.11 -11.83 8.52
N THR A 60 -0.82 -12.30 9.54
CA THR A 60 -0.41 -12.11 10.95
C THR A 60 0.53 -13.20 11.47
N GLY A 61 0.78 -14.25 10.67
CA GLY A 61 1.44 -15.48 11.10
C GLY A 61 0.47 -16.67 11.14
N THR A 62 -0.81 -16.42 11.42
CA THR A 62 -1.85 -17.45 11.56
C THR A 62 -3.04 -17.25 10.63
N PHE A 63 -3.44 -16.02 10.37
CA PHE A 63 -4.55 -15.68 9.48
C PHE A 63 -4.32 -14.33 8.78
N PHE A 64 -5.09 -14.07 7.72
CA PHE A 64 -5.13 -12.76 7.05
C PHE A 64 -6.02 -11.80 7.83
N LYS A 65 -5.49 -10.63 8.15
CA LYS A 65 -6.23 -9.55 8.82
C LYS A 65 -6.34 -8.36 7.88
N CYS A 66 -7.56 -7.86 7.67
CA CYS A 66 -7.78 -6.61 6.95
C CYS A 66 -6.92 -5.49 7.54
N THR A 67 -6.19 -4.80 6.66
CA THR A 67 -5.38 -3.64 7.00
C THR A 67 -5.66 -2.53 5.98
N THR A 68 -5.29 -1.30 6.29
CA THR A 68 -5.42 -0.21 5.32
C THR A 68 -4.09 0.11 4.67
N LEU A 69 -4.15 0.65 3.45
CA LEU A 69 -2.96 1.17 2.77
C LEU A 69 -2.29 2.29 3.58
N ARG A 70 -3.07 3.06 4.34
CA ARG A 70 -2.57 4.03 5.31
C ARG A 70 -1.73 3.38 6.40
N ASP A 71 -2.18 2.27 6.98
CA ASP A 71 -1.49 1.61 8.10
C ASP A 71 -0.13 1.04 7.69
N ILE A 72 0.01 0.65 6.43
CA ILE A 72 1.30 0.20 5.87
C ILE A 72 2.15 1.37 5.33
N GLY A 73 1.67 2.62 5.43
CA GLY A 73 2.44 3.83 5.11
C GLY A 73 2.22 4.41 3.70
N LEU A 74 1.22 3.96 2.94
CA LEU A 74 0.88 4.63 1.68
C LEU A 74 0.30 6.03 1.97
N ARG A 75 0.90 7.04 1.33
CA ARG A 75 0.40 8.42 1.33
C ARG A 75 0.13 8.87 -0.10
N ILE A 76 -0.97 9.59 -0.29
CA ILE A 76 -1.45 10.06 -1.60
C ILE A 76 -1.10 11.54 -1.74
N GLN A 77 -0.31 11.90 -2.75
CA GLN A 77 -0.01 13.29 -3.07
C GLN A 77 -1.18 13.93 -3.82
N LEU A 78 -1.67 15.06 -3.31
CA LEU A 78 -2.70 15.90 -3.89
C LEU A 78 -2.12 17.27 -4.30
N ASN A 79 -2.82 17.97 -5.20
CA ASN A 79 -2.50 19.33 -5.67
C ASN A 79 -1.13 19.50 -6.34
N HIS A 80 -0.55 18.42 -6.88
CA HIS A 80 0.67 18.46 -7.67
C HIS A 80 0.47 17.53 -8.89
N SER A 81 0.65 18.04 -10.11
CA SER A 81 0.39 17.25 -11.33
C SER A 81 1.41 16.14 -11.56
N SER A 82 2.59 16.25 -10.96
CA SER A 82 3.57 15.16 -10.91
C SER A 82 3.26 14.19 -9.77
N MET A 83 3.68 12.93 -9.92
CA MET A 83 3.48 11.88 -8.92
C MET A 83 4.27 12.09 -7.61
N PHE A 84 5.13 13.11 -7.52
CA PHE A 84 5.98 13.35 -6.36
C PHE A 84 6.25 14.85 -6.14
N CYS A 85 5.81 15.39 -5.00
CA CYS A 85 6.14 16.75 -4.59
C CYS A 85 7.44 16.74 -3.78
N ARG A 86 8.32 17.73 -4.01
CA ARG A 86 9.53 17.95 -3.19
C ARG A 86 9.24 18.65 -1.86
N ASN A 87 8.07 19.26 -1.72
CA ASN A 87 7.62 19.94 -0.50
C ASN A 87 6.19 19.49 -0.11
N PRO A 88 6.00 18.22 0.28
CA PRO A 88 4.70 17.73 0.71
C PRO A 88 4.32 18.28 2.08
N ILE A 89 3.08 18.75 2.22
CA ILE A 89 2.47 19.18 3.48
C ILE A 89 1.51 18.08 3.92
N ALA A 90 1.74 17.48 5.08
CA ALA A 90 0.85 16.46 5.61
C ALA A 90 -0.58 16.99 5.75
N GLY A 91 -1.53 16.32 5.13
CA GLY A 91 -2.95 16.62 5.28
C GLY A 91 -3.53 16.10 6.59
N HIS A 92 -4.86 16.18 6.69
CA HIS A 92 -5.57 15.71 7.89
C HIS A 92 -5.33 14.21 8.13
N GLN A 93 -5.09 13.84 9.39
CA GLN A 93 -4.77 12.46 9.76
C GLN A 93 -5.97 11.50 9.61
N GLU A 94 -7.19 12.02 9.62
CA GLU A 94 -8.43 11.25 9.45
C GLU A 94 -9.10 11.58 8.12
N PHE A 95 -8.39 11.39 7.00
CA PHE A 95 -9.00 11.50 5.68
C PHE A 95 -9.72 10.19 5.34
N VAL A 96 -11.02 10.28 5.05
CA VAL A 96 -11.88 9.13 4.74
C VAL A 96 -12.48 9.31 3.36
N VAL A 97 -12.35 8.27 2.51
CA VAL A 97 -12.96 8.22 1.19
C VAL A 97 -14.08 7.18 1.21
N LEU A 98 -15.27 7.60 0.80
CA LEU A 98 -16.40 6.70 0.54
C LEU A 98 -16.36 6.30 -0.94
N TYR A 99 -16.24 5.00 -1.21
CA TYR A 99 -16.25 4.45 -2.57
C TYR A 99 -17.20 3.26 -2.65
N SER A 100 -17.49 2.78 -3.87
CA SER A 100 -18.43 1.69 -4.10
C SER A 100 -18.03 0.38 -3.41
N ASN A 101 -16.74 0.20 -3.13
CA ASN A 101 -16.20 -0.96 -2.41
C ASN A 101 -16.04 -0.72 -0.89
N GLY A 102 -16.56 0.39 -0.34
CA GLY A 102 -16.57 0.66 1.10
C GLY A 102 -15.86 1.95 1.52
N ILE A 103 -15.52 2.01 2.81
CA ILE A 103 -14.96 3.18 3.49
C ILE A 103 -13.46 3.01 3.65
N HIS A 104 -12.68 3.96 3.13
CA HIS A 104 -11.22 3.90 3.12
C HIS A 104 -10.61 5.01 3.95
N LYS A 105 -9.83 4.63 4.98
CA LYS A 105 -8.95 5.57 5.67
C LYS A 105 -7.66 5.70 4.88
N VAL A 106 -7.34 6.90 4.42
CA VAL A 106 -6.14 7.17 3.63
C VAL A 106 -5.32 8.29 4.28
N ALA A 107 -4.01 8.27 4.06
CA ALA A 107 -3.16 9.40 4.38
C ALA A 107 -2.93 10.23 3.12
N VAL A 108 -3.12 11.55 3.22
CA VAL A 108 -2.94 12.47 2.10
C VAL A 108 -1.86 13.49 2.42
N ASP A 109 -1.10 13.87 1.39
CA ASP A 109 -0.14 14.96 1.41
C ASP A 109 -0.56 16.01 0.39
N TYR A 110 -0.69 17.26 0.81
CA TYR A 110 -0.94 18.37 -0.10
C TYR A 110 0.37 18.91 -0.65
N CYS A 111 0.32 19.48 -1.85
CA CYS A 111 1.46 20.18 -2.42
C CYS A 111 1.69 21.49 -1.67
N GLY A 112 2.88 21.66 -1.10
CA GLY A 112 3.36 22.92 -0.53
C GLY A 112 4.21 23.74 -1.49
N CYS A 113 4.25 23.38 -2.78
CA CYS A 113 4.82 24.29 -3.76
C CYS A 113 3.89 25.51 -3.84
N GLU A 114 4.36 26.67 -3.37
CA GLU A 114 3.82 27.95 -3.85
C GLU A 114 3.75 27.85 -5.36
N GLN A 115 2.63 28.24 -5.97
CA GLN A 115 2.46 28.18 -7.41
C GLN A 115 3.69 28.79 -8.09
N GLN A 116 4.65 27.95 -8.50
CA GLN A 116 5.55 28.33 -9.56
C GLN A 116 4.66 28.29 -10.80
N SER A 117 3.92 29.38 -10.96
CA SER A 117 3.47 29.86 -12.25
C SER A 117 4.74 30.08 -13.08
N THR A 118 5.36 29.02 -13.58
CA THR A 118 6.19 29.12 -14.76
C THR A 118 5.25 29.07 -15.94
N PHE A 119 4.62 30.21 -16.20
CA PHE A 119 4.37 30.60 -17.58
C PHE A 119 5.73 30.62 -18.27
N HIS A 120 5.94 29.71 -19.21
CA HIS A 120 6.74 30.00 -20.38
C HIS A 120 6.37 29.12 -21.56
#